data_AF-A0A924LE05-F1
#
_entry.id   AF-A0A924LE05-F1
#
_cell.length_a   1.000
_cell.length_b   1.000
_cell.length_c   1.000
_cell.angle_alpha   90.00
_cell.angle_beta   90.00
_cell.angle_gamma   90.00
#
_symmetry.space_group_name_H-M   'P 1'
#
loop_
_entity.id
_entity.type
_entity.pdbx_description
1 polymer ?
#
loop_
_entity_poly.entity_id
_entity_poly.type
_entity_poly.pdbx_seq_one_letter_code
_entity_poly.pdbx_strand_id
1 'polypeptide(L)'
;MKARTKLAYAVATRLGRRGFEVRRHSAARRQSVLAKQEVDLVLDVGASTGGYGTSLRSFGYTGQIVSFEPLAAAFAELSATVASDPLWTARNTALGAEPGEATINIASNSASSSLLP
;
A
#
# COMPACT_ATOMS: atom_id res chain seq x y z
N MET A 1 5.66 31.52 10.28
CA MET A 1 4.89 30.36 9.75
C MET A 1 4.99 30.36 8.22
N LYS A 2 5.49 29.28 7.59
CA LYS A 2 5.75 29.22 6.13
C LYS A 2 4.44 29.41 5.34
N ALA A 3 4.47 30.07 4.18
CA ALA A 3 3.28 30.43 3.39
C ALA A 3 2.34 29.25 3.08
N ARG A 4 2.90 28.07 2.80
CA ARG A 4 2.16 26.81 2.57
C ARG A 4 1.32 26.37 3.78
N THR A 5 1.81 26.63 5.00
CA THR A 5 1.11 26.29 6.24
C THR A 5 -0.09 27.20 6.48
N LYS A 6 0.00 28.49 6.12
CA LYS A 6 -1.13 29.42 6.20
C LYS A 6 -2.26 29.04 5.25
N LEU A 7 -1.92 28.64 4.02
CA LEU A 7 -2.92 28.23 3.03
C LEU A 7 -3.66 26.95 3.44
N ALA A 8 -2.93 25.91 3.87
CA ALA A 8 -3.55 24.67 4.34
C ALA A 8 -4.47 24.90 5.54
N TYR A 9 -4.05 25.77 6.47
CA TYR A 9 -4.87 26.14 7.62
C TYR A 9 -6.15 26.90 7.21
N ALA A 10 -6.04 27.84 6.26
CA ALA A 10 -7.20 28.56 5.75
C ALA A 10 -8.22 27.64 5.05
N VAL A 11 -7.74 26.68 4.26
CA VAL A 11 -8.58 25.65 3.61
C VAL A 11 -9.27 24.77 4.66
N ALA A 12 -8.51 24.23 5.62
CA ALA A 12 -9.06 23.40 6.68
C ALA A 12 -10.11 24.16 7.51
N THR A 13 -9.88 25.44 7.81
CA THR A 13 -10.83 26.29 8.55
C THR A 13 -12.11 26.51 7.76
N ARG A 14 -12.01 26.74 6.44
CA ARG A 14 -13.19 26.95 5.59
C ARG A 14 -14.03 25.68 5.44
N LEU A 15 -13.38 24.52 5.39
CA LEU A 15 -14.05 23.22 5.41
C LEU A 15 -14.72 22.94 6.77
N GLY A 16 -14.03 23.26 7.88
CA GLY A 16 -14.58 23.14 9.23
C GLY A 16 -15.84 23.97 9.45
N ARG A 17 -15.87 25.21 8.94
CA ARG A 17 -17.07 26.07 8.96
C ARG A 17 -18.26 25.50 8.16
N ARG A 18 -18.03 24.50 7.31
CA ARG A 18 -19.05 23.78 6.54
C ARG A 18 -19.33 22.37 7.09
N GLY A 19 -18.80 22.03 8.27
CA GLY A 19 -19.03 20.74 8.93
C GLY A 19 -18.07 19.61 8.52
N PHE A 20 -17.01 19.90 7.76
CA PHE A 20 -16.02 18.89 7.34
C PHE A 20 -14.78 18.89 8.24
N GLU A 21 -14.30 17.71 8.62
CA GLU A 21 -13.04 17.54 9.36
C GLU A 21 -11.89 17.21 8.40
N VAL A 22 -10.78 17.94 8.51
CA VAL A 22 -9.54 17.64 7.77
C VAL A 22 -8.53 17.04 8.74
N ARG A 23 -8.18 15.77 8.52
CA ARG A 23 -7.17 15.05 9.29
C ARG A 23 -5.96 14.70 8.42
N ARG A 24 -4.79 14.56 9.04
CA ARG A 24 -3.62 14.01 8.32
C ARG A 24 -3.90 12.57 7.93
N HIS A 25 -3.62 12.24 6.68
CA HIS A 25 -3.70 10.86 6.21
C HIS A 25 -2.66 9.99 6.96
N SER A 26 -3.08 8.83 7.45
CA SER A 26 -2.24 7.93 8.26
C SER A 26 -0.96 7.50 7.53
N ALA A 27 -1.05 7.31 6.21
CA ALA A 27 0.11 6.95 5.38
C ALA A 27 1.25 7.98 5.40
N ALA A 28 0.99 9.26 5.72
CA ALA A 28 2.03 10.27 5.85
C ALA A 28 3.01 9.95 7.00
N ARG A 29 2.49 9.39 8.11
CA ARG A 29 3.34 8.96 9.23
C ARG A 29 4.21 7.77 8.81
N ARG A 30 3.62 6.78 8.14
CA ARG A 30 4.34 5.62 7.61
C ARG A 30 5.47 6.05 6.68
N GLN A 31 5.19 6.93 5.72
CA GLN A 31 6.22 7.47 4.82
C GLN A 31 7.37 8.16 5.59
N SER A 32 7.03 8.94 6.62
CA SER A 32 8.04 9.62 7.43
C SER A 32 8.95 8.63 8.17
N VAL A 33 8.40 7.50 8.64
CA VAL A 33 9.18 6.43 9.26
C VAL A 33 10.07 5.75 8.23
N LEU A 34 9.54 5.34 7.08
CA LEU A 34 10.31 4.71 6.00
C LEU A 34 11.49 5.57 5.57
N ALA A 35 11.26 6.87 5.35
CA ALA A 35 12.31 7.80 4.99
C ALA A 35 13.37 7.98 6.10
N LYS A 36 12.94 8.09 7.36
CA LYS A 36 13.85 8.24 8.51
C LYS A 36 14.73 7.01 8.72
N GLN A 37 14.21 5.83 8.43
CA GLN A 37 14.93 4.56 8.55
C GLN A 37 15.67 4.19 7.26
N GLU A 38 15.66 5.07 6.26
CA GLU A 38 16.33 4.86 4.96
C GLU A 38 15.93 3.52 4.30
N VAL A 39 14.66 3.14 4.45
CA VAL A 39 14.16 1.87 3.90
C VAL A 39 14.25 1.93 2.37
N ASP A 40 15.01 1.01 1.80
CA ASP A 40 15.24 0.88 0.36
C ASP A 40 14.47 -0.27 -0.28
N LEU A 41 13.89 -1.17 0.51
CA LEU A 41 13.06 -2.28 0.09
C LEU A 41 11.84 -2.49 1.00
N VAL A 42 10.66 -2.62 0.39
CA VAL A 42 9.43 -3.09 1.05
C VAL A 42 9.03 -4.45 0.48
N LEU A 43 8.82 -5.41 1.38
CA LEU A 43 8.15 -6.67 1.08
C LEU A 43 6.65 -6.52 1.42
N ASP A 44 5.80 -6.59 0.40
CA ASP A 44 4.35 -6.42 0.50
C ASP A 44 3.66 -7.78 0.37
N VAL A 45 3.29 -8.36 1.52
CA VAL A 45 2.78 -9.73 1.62
C VAL A 45 1.26 -9.73 1.65
N GLY A 46 0.62 -10.43 0.71
CA GLY A 46 -0.83 -10.34 0.52
C GLY A 46 -1.21 -9.03 -0.19
N ALA A 47 -0.48 -8.72 -1.26
CA ALA A 47 -0.58 -7.45 -1.96
C ALA A 47 -1.94 -7.23 -2.64
N SER A 48 -2.74 -8.28 -2.80
CA SER A 48 -4.03 -8.25 -3.49
C SER A 48 -3.86 -7.60 -4.88
N THR A 49 -4.59 -6.54 -5.19
CA THR A 49 -4.49 -5.80 -6.47
C THR A 49 -3.45 -4.66 -6.45
N GLY A 50 -2.62 -4.55 -5.40
CA GLY A 50 -1.53 -3.57 -5.31
C GLY A 50 -1.83 -2.30 -4.51
N GLY A 51 -2.99 -2.22 -3.84
CA GLY A 51 -3.43 -1.00 -3.15
C GLY A 51 -2.43 -0.43 -2.13
N TYR A 52 -1.72 -1.30 -1.39
CA TYR A 52 -0.72 -0.85 -0.42
C TYR A 52 0.50 -0.23 -1.11
N GLY A 53 1.11 -0.91 -2.08
CA GLY A 53 2.24 -0.37 -2.84
C GLY A 53 1.88 0.91 -3.60
N THR A 54 0.67 1.02 -4.16
CA THR A 54 0.21 2.25 -4.81
C THR A 54 0.14 3.40 -3.80
N SER A 55 -0.36 3.13 -2.59
CA SER A 55 -0.32 4.11 -1.51
C SER A 55 1.10 4.47 -1.10
N LEU A 56 2.07 3.56 -1.13
CA LEU A 56 3.46 3.92 -0.85
C LEU A 56 4.01 4.89 -1.92
N ARG A 57 3.77 4.60 -3.21
CA ARG A 57 4.16 5.48 -4.31
C ARG A 57 3.51 6.85 -4.23
N SER A 58 2.20 6.91 -3.97
CA SER A 58 1.46 8.18 -3.90
C SER A 58 1.92 9.08 -2.75
N PHE A 59 2.51 8.50 -1.70
CA PHE A 59 3.07 9.24 -0.56
C PHE A 59 4.58 9.49 -0.69
N GLY A 60 5.23 9.04 -1.78
CA GLY A 60 6.60 9.39 -2.13
C GLY A 60 7.66 8.35 -1.75
N TYR A 61 7.28 7.09 -1.49
CA TYR A 61 8.26 6.01 -1.36
C TYR A 61 8.90 5.70 -2.72
N THR A 62 10.22 5.83 -2.82
CA THR A 62 10.98 5.63 -4.07
C THR A 62 11.84 4.36 -4.07
N GLY A 63 11.90 3.63 -2.95
CA GLY A 63 12.63 2.36 -2.86
C GLY A 63 11.94 1.22 -3.62
N GLN A 64 12.57 0.05 -3.61
CA GLN A 64 12.05 -1.14 -4.25
C GLN A 64 10.82 -1.69 -3.53
N ILE A 65 9.87 -2.24 -4.27
CA ILE A 65 8.73 -2.99 -3.74
C ILE A 65 8.73 -4.38 -4.36
N VAL A 66 8.61 -5.41 -3.53
CA VAL A 66 8.34 -6.78 -3.98
C VAL A 66 7.02 -7.21 -3.36
N SER A 67 6.00 -7.32 -4.19
CA SER A 67 4.65 -7.71 -3.80
C SER A 67 4.41 -9.20 -4.03
N PHE A 68 3.75 -9.86 -3.09
CA PHE A 68 3.43 -11.29 -3.13
C PHE A 68 1.90 -11.46 -3.05
N GLU A 69 1.33 -12.13 -4.04
CA GLU A 69 -0.11 -12.43 -4.08
C GLU A 69 -0.35 -13.84 -4.64
N PRO A 70 -0.88 -14.78 -3.84
CA PRO A 70 -1.11 -16.15 -4.29
C PRO A 70 -2.32 -16.32 -5.21
N LEU A 71 -3.37 -15.49 -5.10
CA LEU A 71 -4.59 -15.66 -5.89
C LEU A 71 -4.38 -15.17 -7.32
N ALA A 72 -4.47 -16.09 -8.29
CA ALA A 72 -4.19 -15.81 -9.70
C ALA A 72 -4.97 -14.60 -10.27
N ALA A 73 -6.25 -14.44 -9.90
CA ALA A 73 -7.07 -13.32 -10.37
C ALA A 73 -6.56 -11.97 -9.82
N ALA A 74 -6.31 -11.87 -8.51
CA ALA A 74 -5.76 -10.67 -7.89
C ALA A 74 -4.34 -10.37 -8.40
N PHE A 75 -3.53 -11.42 -8.58
CA PHE A 75 -2.19 -11.31 -9.13
C PHE A 75 -2.17 -10.74 -10.57
N ALA A 76 -3.15 -11.09 -11.40
CA ALA A 76 -3.25 -10.52 -12.75
C ALA A 76 -3.48 -9.00 -12.71
N GLU A 77 -4.35 -8.51 -11.82
CA GLU A 77 -4.58 -7.08 -11.60
C GLU A 77 -3.36 -6.38 -10.98
N LEU A 78 -2.70 -7.03 -10.02
CA LEU A 78 -1.45 -6.55 -9.46
C LEU A 78 -0.37 -6.41 -10.53
N SER A 79 -0.21 -7.41 -11.39
CA SER A 79 0.78 -7.40 -12.48
C SER A 79 0.55 -6.22 -13.41
N ALA A 80 -0.70 -5.91 -13.75
CA ALA A 80 -1.04 -4.71 -14.52
C ALA A 80 -0.73 -3.41 -13.75
N THR A 81 -1.03 -3.37 -12.45
CA THR A 81 -0.75 -2.21 -11.58
C THR A 81 0.73 -1.86 -11.51
N VAL A 82 1.61 -2.88 -11.45
CA VAL A 82 3.05 -2.67 -11.30
C VAL A 82 3.80 -2.54 -12.62
N ALA A 83 3.17 -2.84 -13.77
CA ALA A 83 3.84 -2.99 -15.06
C ALA A 83 4.69 -1.79 -15.51
N SER A 84 4.30 -0.56 -15.14
CA SER A 84 5.01 0.66 -15.51
C SER A 84 6.05 1.13 -14.49
N ASP A 85 6.20 0.43 -13.36
CA ASP A 85 7.11 0.80 -12.28
C ASP A 85 8.30 -0.17 -12.22
N PRO A 86 9.49 0.23 -12.73
CA PRO A 86 10.65 -0.66 -12.79
C PRO A 86 11.22 -1.03 -11.41
N LEU A 87 10.83 -0.32 -10.36
CA LEU A 87 11.25 -0.60 -8.97
C LEU A 87 10.16 -1.35 -8.20
N TRP A 88 9.13 -1.86 -8.89
CA TRP A 88 8.06 -2.64 -8.28
C TRP A 88 7.86 -3.95 -9.03
N THR A 89 8.11 -5.06 -8.35
CA THR A 89 7.91 -6.41 -8.90
C THR A 89 6.81 -7.14 -8.15
N ALA A 90 6.11 -8.05 -8.85
CA ALA A 90 5.07 -8.89 -8.28
C ALA A 90 5.43 -10.37 -8.46
N ARG A 91 5.08 -11.20 -7.46
CA ARG A 91 5.25 -12.67 -7.50
C ARG A 91 3.94 -13.38 -7.18
N ASN A 92 3.54 -14.32 -8.03
CA ASN A 92 2.33 -15.12 -7.83
C ASN A 92 2.60 -16.28 -6.87
N THR A 93 2.84 -15.95 -5.60
CA THR A 93 3.12 -16.92 -4.55
C THR A 93 2.78 -16.34 -3.19
N ALA A 94 2.49 -17.20 -2.22
CA ALA A 94 2.40 -16.82 -0.81
C ALA A 94 3.80 -16.84 -0.17
N LEU A 95 3.97 -16.11 0.93
CA LEU A 95 5.15 -16.25 1.78
C LEU A 95 4.78 -17.02 3.05
N GLY A 96 5.59 -18.04 3.37
CA GLY A 96 5.47 -18.87 4.55
C GLY A 96 6.84 -19.15 5.17
N ALA A 97 6.85 -19.87 6.29
CA ALA A 97 8.09 -20.23 6.99
C ALA A 97 8.95 -21.23 6.20
N GLU A 98 8.33 -22.12 5.44
CA GLU A 98 8.99 -23.16 4.65
C GLU A 98 8.43 -23.19 3.22
N PRO A 99 9.21 -23.62 2.22
CA PRO A 99 8.71 -23.88 0.87
C PRO A 99 7.67 -25.00 0.87
N GLY A 100 6.58 -24.82 0.13
CA GLY A 100 5.56 -25.85 -0.02
C GLY A 100 4.30 -25.34 -0.72
N GLU A 101 3.33 -26.23 -0.83
CA GLU A 101 1.99 -25.92 -1.32
C GLU A 101 1.00 -25.92 -0.16
N ALA A 102 0.01 -25.02 -0.22
CA ALA A 102 -1.06 -24.94 0.76
C ALA A 102 -2.37 -24.60 0.05
N THR A 103 -3.48 -25.10 0.58
CA THR A 103 -4.82 -24.71 0.11
C THR A 103 -5.22 -23.40 0.78
N ILE A 104 -5.62 -22.43 -0.03
CA ILE A 104 -6.11 -21.13 0.45
C ILE A 104 -7.63 -21.11 0.48
N ASN A 105 -8.20 -20.67 1.61
CA ASN A 105 -9.63 -20.43 1.74
C ASN A 105 -9.99 -19.10 1.09
N ILE A 106 -10.78 -19.16 0.00
CA ILE A 106 -11.20 -17.97 -0.75
C ILE A 106 -12.47 -17.41 -0.13
N ALA A 107 -12.37 -16.19 0.40
CA ALA A 107 -13.53 -15.50 0.95
C ALA A 107 -14.41 -14.90 -0.16
N SER A 108 -15.71 -14.74 0.12
CA SER A 108 -16.65 -14.11 -0.84
C SER A 108 -16.26 -12.67 -1.17
N ASN A 109 -15.60 -11.98 -0.23
CA ASN A 109 -14.81 -10.79 -0.47
C ASN A 109 -13.35 -11.20 -0.71
N SER A 110 -12.92 -11.26 -1.97
CA SER A 110 -11.59 -11.75 -2.38
C SER A 110 -10.40 -11.19 -1.57
N ALA A 111 -10.54 -9.96 -1.06
CA ALA A 111 -9.57 -9.27 -0.21
C ALA A 111 -9.36 -9.88 1.20
N SER A 112 -10.10 -10.92 1.60
CA SER A 112 -10.00 -11.53 2.94
C SER A 112 -9.76 -13.05 2.92
N SER A 113 -9.21 -13.56 1.82
CA SER A 113 -8.81 -14.96 1.68
C SER A 113 -7.62 -15.28 2.59
N SER A 114 -7.54 -16.48 3.15
CA SER A 114 -6.49 -16.83 4.12
C SER A 114 -6.08 -18.30 4.11
N LEU A 115 -4.90 -18.58 4.66
CA LEU A 115 -4.43 -19.95 4.95
C LEU A 115 -4.92 -20.47 6.31
N LEU A 116 -5.72 -19.69 7.04
CA LEU A 116 -6.26 -20.12 8.33
C LEU A 116 -7.18 -21.33 8.13
N PRO A 117 -7.15 -22.31 9.05
CA PRO A 117 -8.04 -23.48 9.01
C PRO A 117 -9.52 -23.10 9.14
#